data_AF-A0AAE0NT22-F1
#
_entry.id   AF-A0AAE0NT22-F1
#
_cell.length_a   1.000
_cell.length_b   1.000
_cell.length_c   1.000
_cell.angle_alpha   90.00
_cell.angle_beta   90.00
_cell.angle_gamma   90.00
#
_symmetry.space_group_name_H-M   'P 1'
#
loop_
_entity.id
_entity.type
_entity.pdbx_description
1 polymer ?
#
loop_
_entity_poly.entity_id
_entity_poly.type
_entity_poly.pdbx_seq_one_letter_code
_entity_poly.pdbx_strand_id
1 'polypeptide(L)'
;MTSSSEVSWLSEEGDGTVERMWRRGSRPPVPIAAVFIHAGAGYHSVANEKIHLEACAEAARMGMKFLKNGGSAPEAVEAAIKCLEDREITNAGFGSNLNMDGVVECDATIVDHLGRSGACGAVPGIKNPISLAKIILDTSSQPLSLRRVPPNILVGTGATKFAEEHGIFPTLNEYLVSKNAKDRYIRWNDDLRKAEAKLTTSSNFTCKYQEVEPKQTLTPGDYEKAANPAGLSQPRDHTSAILTGTWNEGQPDSPYTSGSPVGENGPVITAAPLPPRSAPVTTQRVAAAGSRGSDRSPLSFMGSTFQTRQIPSSSKRPRVRKSLSDDAASLASLSGIGMTPPQAASPHDGSLSADDLSEIDPSDYQDIHTKPGLLEATDSGTDYGNKRLQDDEDIDLVTDTIGAIAIDLKGNIAAGSSSGGIGMKHRGRVGPAALVGIGTAVVPEDPDDETATSVAAVTSGTGEHMATTLASAKCAERLFHGTRRGSGGLNIEEHDEHNLMEAFILDDFMGHPGVRNQSSTGAIGVMAVKKDRSGIYFYFAHNTDSFALASMSSTEREPSCVMSRLGDVRQVAQGARKIRLDS
;
A
#
# COMPACT_ATOMS: atom_id res chain seq x y z
N MET A 1 15.80 -63.07 -49.43
CA MET A 1 17.21 -62.87 -49.03
C MET A 1 17.68 -61.64 -49.79
N THR A 2 17.69 -60.45 -49.15
CA THR A 2 18.87 -59.79 -48.54
C THR A 2 19.89 -59.34 -49.59
N SER A 3 20.37 -58.10 -49.68
CA SER A 3 20.47 -56.95 -48.74
C SER A 3 20.03 -55.63 -49.43
N SER A 4 19.44 -54.63 -48.77
CA SER A 4 20.00 -53.72 -47.74
C SER A 4 21.22 -52.92 -48.23
N SER A 5 21.00 -51.64 -48.55
CA SER A 5 22.03 -50.65 -48.90
C SER A 5 22.34 -49.72 -47.72
N GLU A 6 23.57 -49.74 -47.22
CA GLU A 6 24.06 -48.74 -46.27
C GLU A 6 24.63 -47.53 -47.02
N VAL A 7 24.32 -46.33 -46.54
CA VAL A 7 24.97 -45.08 -46.97
C VAL A 7 25.63 -44.49 -45.73
N SER A 8 26.96 -44.47 -45.73
CA SER A 8 27.76 -43.86 -44.67
C SER A 8 27.84 -42.34 -44.86
N TRP A 9 27.38 -41.59 -43.85
CA TRP A 9 27.67 -40.16 -43.77
C TRP A 9 28.86 -39.95 -42.82
N LEU A 10 29.95 -39.42 -43.38
CA LEU A 10 31.11 -38.97 -42.61
C LEU A 10 30.74 -37.72 -41.80
N SER A 11 31.12 -37.71 -40.53
CA SER A 11 30.95 -36.59 -39.62
C SER A 11 32.03 -35.54 -39.86
N GLU A 12 31.63 -34.35 -40.32
CA GLU A 12 32.47 -33.15 -40.23
C GLU A 12 32.25 -32.48 -38.86
N GLU A 13 33.23 -32.61 -37.96
CA GLU A 13 33.31 -31.78 -36.75
C GLU A 13 33.73 -30.36 -37.12
N GLY A 14 32.76 -29.53 -37.52
CA GLY A 14 32.95 -28.09 -37.69
C GLY A 14 33.10 -27.40 -36.34
N ASP A 15 34.28 -26.83 -36.06
CA ASP A 15 34.51 -25.99 -34.88
C ASP A 15 33.52 -24.80 -34.86
N GLY A 16 32.73 -24.72 -33.79
CA GLY A 16 31.72 -23.68 -33.55
C GLY A 16 32.27 -22.26 -33.30
N THR A 17 33.54 -22.00 -33.62
CA THR A 17 34.12 -20.65 -33.61
C THR A 17 33.40 -19.70 -34.57
N VAL A 18 32.93 -20.17 -35.72
CA VAL A 18 32.23 -19.33 -36.72
C VAL A 18 30.83 -18.92 -36.22
N GLU A 19 30.10 -19.85 -35.58
CA GLU A 19 28.77 -19.57 -35.01
C GLU A 19 28.87 -18.64 -33.77
N ARG A 20 29.96 -18.72 -33.01
CA ARG A 20 30.27 -17.73 -31.95
C ARG A 20 30.61 -16.34 -32.48
N MET A 21 31.19 -16.23 -33.68
CA MET A 21 31.57 -14.93 -34.25
C MET A 21 30.37 -14.09 -34.69
N TRP A 22 29.27 -14.70 -35.15
CA TRP A 22 28.05 -13.95 -35.50
C TRP A 22 27.16 -13.55 -34.31
N ARG A 23 27.40 -14.07 -33.10
CA ARG A 23 26.75 -13.57 -31.85
C ARG A 23 27.45 -12.34 -31.26
N ARG A 24 28.20 -11.57 -32.07
CA ARG A 24 28.70 -10.22 -31.73
C ARG A 24 27.85 -9.16 -32.45
N GLY A 25 26.69 -8.85 -31.89
CA GLY A 25 25.77 -7.84 -32.47
C GLY A 25 24.90 -7.15 -31.42
N SER A 26 24.16 -7.93 -30.61
CA SER A 26 23.38 -7.44 -29.49
C SER A 26 24.09 -7.72 -28.16
N ARG A 27 24.35 -6.65 -27.39
CA ARG A 27 24.46 -6.80 -25.92
C ARG A 27 23.08 -7.30 -25.43
N PRO A 28 23.00 -8.15 -24.40
CA PRO A 28 21.71 -8.38 -23.76
C PRO A 28 21.14 -7.02 -23.33
N PRO A 29 19.83 -6.78 -23.52
CA PRO A 29 19.21 -5.50 -23.20
C PRO A 29 19.50 -5.14 -21.74
N VAL A 30 19.98 -3.92 -21.50
CA VAL A 30 20.30 -3.47 -20.16
C VAL A 30 18.98 -3.37 -19.39
N PRO A 31 18.81 -4.04 -18.23
CA PRO A 31 17.55 -3.98 -17.50
C PRO A 31 17.25 -2.54 -17.08
N ILE A 32 16.09 -2.03 -17.49
CA ILE A 32 15.66 -0.66 -17.16
C ILE A 32 14.70 -0.73 -15.98
N ALA A 33 15.16 -0.27 -14.83
CA ALA A 33 14.28 0.08 -13.73
C ALA A 33 13.61 1.45 -13.98
N ALA A 34 12.42 1.66 -13.42
CA ALA A 34 11.66 2.91 -13.52
C ALA A 34 10.85 3.18 -12.23
N VAL A 35 10.55 4.44 -11.96
CA VAL A 35 9.69 4.87 -10.85
C VAL A 35 8.78 6.03 -11.27
N PHE A 36 7.56 6.02 -10.76
CA PHE A 36 6.48 6.95 -11.07
C PHE A 36 5.82 7.37 -9.75
N ILE A 37 5.59 8.67 -9.57
CA ILE A 37 5.19 9.28 -8.30
C ILE A 37 4.01 10.23 -8.51
N HIS A 38 3.08 10.28 -7.56
CA HIS A 38 2.17 11.42 -7.42
C HIS A 38 2.09 11.96 -5.99
N ALA A 39 1.89 13.28 -5.87
CA ALA A 39 1.66 13.97 -4.60
C ALA A 39 0.17 14.28 -4.30
N GLY A 40 -0.75 13.89 -5.20
CA GLY A 40 -2.20 14.00 -4.99
C GLY A 40 -2.94 14.59 -6.20
N ALA A 41 -4.24 14.34 -6.30
CA ALA A 41 -5.11 14.84 -7.38
C ALA A 41 -6.28 15.64 -6.79
N GLY A 42 -6.19 16.96 -6.88
CA GLY A 42 -7.07 17.92 -6.19
C GLY A 42 -6.77 19.33 -6.66
N TYR A 43 -6.77 20.31 -5.75
CA TYR A 43 -6.37 21.69 -6.05
C TYR A 43 -5.01 22.04 -5.44
N HIS A 44 -4.02 22.25 -6.31
CA HIS A 44 -2.71 22.78 -5.97
C HIS A 44 -2.64 24.23 -6.42
N SER A 45 -2.43 25.14 -5.47
CA SER A 45 -2.18 26.56 -5.74
C SER A 45 -0.99 26.75 -6.69
N VAL A 46 -1.00 27.83 -7.47
CA VAL A 46 0.11 28.14 -8.38
C VAL A 46 1.37 28.52 -7.57
N ALA A 47 1.20 29.08 -6.37
CA ALA A 47 2.29 29.40 -5.45
C ALA A 47 3.06 28.15 -4.97
N ASN A 48 2.35 27.09 -4.57
CA ASN A 48 2.98 25.86 -4.03
C ASN A 48 3.34 24.83 -5.12
N GLU A 49 2.96 25.03 -6.38
CA GLU A 49 3.21 24.10 -7.49
C GLU A 49 4.66 23.61 -7.51
N LYS A 50 5.62 24.53 -7.39
CA LYS A 50 7.05 24.19 -7.37
C LYS A 50 7.43 23.27 -6.20
N ILE A 51 6.86 23.48 -5.01
CA ILE A 51 7.14 22.71 -3.80
C ILE A 51 6.62 21.26 -3.96
N HIS A 52 5.43 21.09 -4.51
CA HIS A 52 4.86 19.78 -4.84
C HIS A 52 5.70 19.03 -5.87
N LEU A 53 6.14 19.71 -6.94
CA LEU A 53 6.99 19.10 -7.96
C LEU A 53 8.39 18.76 -7.43
N GLU A 54 8.96 19.57 -6.54
CA GLU A 54 10.22 19.26 -5.86
C GLU A 54 10.10 18.02 -4.95
N ALA A 55 9.00 17.90 -4.20
CA ALA A 55 8.72 16.70 -3.39
C ALA A 55 8.57 15.43 -4.26
N CYS A 56 7.81 15.50 -5.36
CA CYS A 56 7.71 14.42 -6.34
C CYS A 56 9.08 14.04 -6.95
N ALA A 57 9.91 15.05 -7.26
CA ALA A 57 11.25 14.84 -7.82
C ALA A 57 12.19 14.13 -6.83
N GLU A 58 12.20 14.54 -5.57
CA GLU A 58 12.99 13.90 -4.51
C GLU A 58 12.56 12.45 -4.25
N ALA A 59 11.24 12.21 -4.15
CA ALA A 59 10.70 10.87 -3.99
C ALA A 59 11.09 9.94 -5.16
N ALA A 60 11.03 10.44 -6.40
CA ALA A 60 11.48 9.71 -7.58
C ALA A 60 13.00 9.42 -7.53
N ARG A 61 13.84 10.40 -7.14
CA ARG A 61 15.29 10.18 -6.95
C ARG A 61 15.56 9.14 -5.84
N MET A 62 14.81 9.17 -4.76
CA MET A 62 14.96 8.23 -3.63
C MET A 62 14.60 6.80 -4.06
N GLY A 63 13.42 6.59 -4.65
CA GLY A 63 13.05 5.28 -5.19
C GLY A 63 14.06 4.77 -6.23
N MET A 64 14.48 5.63 -7.17
CA MET A 64 15.48 5.29 -8.18
C MET A 64 16.85 4.92 -7.58
N LYS A 65 17.23 5.47 -6.43
CA LYS A 65 18.47 5.10 -5.71
C LYS A 65 18.41 3.66 -5.21
N PHE A 66 17.26 3.20 -4.70
CA PHE A 66 17.07 1.79 -4.32
C PHE A 66 17.13 0.88 -5.54
N LEU A 67 16.41 1.23 -6.61
CA LEU A 67 16.38 0.46 -7.87
C LEU A 67 17.78 0.31 -8.50
N LYS A 68 18.55 1.40 -8.61
CA LYS A 68 19.93 1.38 -9.16
C LYS A 68 20.90 0.57 -8.31
N ASN A 69 20.61 0.37 -7.02
CA ASN A 69 21.40 -0.46 -6.11
C ASN A 69 20.93 -1.93 -6.08
N GLY A 70 19.97 -2.33 -6.94
CA GLY A 70 19.45 -3.71 -7.00
C GLY A 70 18.34 -4.03 -5.99
N GLY A 71 17.78 -3.01 -5.33
CA GLY A 71 16.58 -3.16 -4.49
C GLY A 71 15.36 -3.58 -5.32
N SER A 72 14.43 -4.26 -4.66
CA SER A 72 13.16 -4.71 -5.25
C SER A 72 12.18 -3.55 -5.44
N ALA A 73 11.19 -3.74 -6.30
CA ALA A 73 10.17 -2.73 -6.56
C ALA A 73 9.39 -2.30 -5.29
N PRO A 74 8.98 -3.20 -4.37
CA PRO A 74 8.35 -2.79 -3.11
C PRO A 74 9.24 -1.94 -2.20
N GLU A 75 10.55 -2.20 -2.13
CA GLU A 75 11.49 -1.38 -1.34
C GLU A 75 11.65 0.03 -1.94
N ALA A 76 11.65 0.14 -3.27
CA ALA A 76 11.70 1.43 -3.96
C ALA A 76 10.40 2.24 -3.80
N VAL A 77 9.24 1.57 -3.83
CA VAL A 77 7.93 2.17 -3.52
C VAL A 77 7.90 2.69 -2.08
N GLU A 78 8.31 1.87 -1.10
CA GLU A 78 8.39 2.28 0.31
C GLU A 78 9.30 3.51 0.47
N ALA A 79 10.52 3.47 -0.08
CA ALA A 79 11.49 4.55 0.05
C ALA A 79 11.01 5.87 -0.60
N ALA A 80 10.26 5.79 -1.70
CA ALA A 80 9.71 6.97 -2.36
C ALA A 80 8.51 7.56 -1.60
N ILE A 81 7.55 6.74 -1.17
CA ILE A 81 6.37 7.20 -0.43
C ILE A 81 6.78 7.74 0.95
N LYS A 82 7.74 7.10 1.62
CA LYS A 82 8.30 7.57 2.89
C LYS A 82 8.92 8.98 2.78
N CYS A 83 9.52 9.30 1.64
CA CYS A 83 10.05 10.64 1.35
C CYS A 83 8.93 11.70 1.22
N LEU A 84 7.72 11.30 0.82
CA LEU A 84 6.55 12.18 0.75
C LEU A 84 5.81 12.26 2.10
N GLU A 85 5.67 11.16 2.84
CA GLU A 85 5.09 11.14 4.20
C GLU A 85 5.84 12.04 5.19
N ASP A 86 7.15 12.24 4.97
CA ASP A 86 7.99 13.15 5.76
C ASP A 86 7.83 14.64 5.34
N ARG A 87 7.05 14.96 4.31
CA ARG A 87 6.84 16.33 3.78
C ARG A 87 5.49 16.91 4.23
N GLU A 88 5.53 18.00 4.98
CA GLU A 88 4.36 18.78 5.48
C GLU A 88 3.37 19.19 4.38
N ILE A 89 3.83 19.36 3.14
CA ILE A 89 3.00 19.78 2.01
C ILE A 89 2.01 18.69 1.53
N THR A 90 2.25 17.42 1.89
CA THR A 90 1.41 16.29 1.46
C THR A 90 0.42 15.87 2.54
N ASN A 91 -0.77 15.41 2.15
CA ASN A 91 -1.75 14.86 3.09
C ASN A 91 -1.44 13.39 3.44
N ALA A 92 -0.24 13.12 3.96
CA ALA A 92 0.17 11.80 4.46
C ALA A 92 1.30 11.95 5.50
N GLY A 93 1.46 10.95 6.37
CA GLY A 93 2.46 10.97 7.44
C GLY A 93 2.36 12.24 8.29
N PHE A 94 3.42 13.06 8.28
CA PHE A 94 3.54 14.31 9.05
C PHE A 94 2.64 15.46 8.55
N GLY A 95 2.29 15.51 7.27
CA GLY A 95 1.41 16.56 6.71
C GLY A 95 -0.08 16.22 6.74
N SER A 96 -0.44 15.08 7.32
CA SER A 96 -1.80 14.52 7.36
C SER A 96 -2.83 15.47 7.96
N ASN A 97 -4.03 15.47 7.37
CA ASN A 97 -5.21 16.09 7.97
C ASN A 97 -5.61 15.41 9.28
N LEU A 98 -6.10 16.22 10.22
CA LEU A 98 -6.56 15.75 11.54
C LEU A 98 -8.02 15.28 11.46
N ASN A 99 -8.33 14.22 12.22
CA ASN A 99 -9.70 13.78 12.47
C ASN A 99 -10.44 14.74 13.43
N MET A 100 -11.73 14.53 13.68
CA MET A 100 -12.53 15.41 14.57
C MET A 100 -11.89 15.63 15.95
N ASP A 101 -11.21 14.62 16.50
CA ASP A 101 -10.58 14.64 17.83
C ASP A 101 -9.19 15.33 17.83
N GLY A 102 -8.76 15.89 16.69
CA GLY A 102 -7.44 16.53 16.54
C GLY A 102 -6.28 15.53 16.41
N VAL A 103 -6.57 14.28 16.05
CA VAL A 103 -5.59 13.18 15.97
C VAL A 103 -5.30 12.82 14.52
N VAL A 104 -4.03 12.54 14.22
CA VAL A 104 -3.57 11.97 12.96
C VAL A 104 -3.84 10.46 12.96
N GLU A 105 -4.63 10.00 12.00
CA GLU A 105 -4.87 8.58 11.72
C GLU A 105 -4.63 8.33 10.23
N CYS A 106 -3.67 7.47 9.89
CA CYS A 106 -3.27 7.29 8.49
C CYS A 106 -3.78 5.97 7.89
N ASP A 107 -3.83 5.95 6.56
CA ASP A 107 -4.21 4.83 5.71
C ASP A 107 -3.06 4.58 4.70
N ALA A 108 -2.55 3.35 4.57
CA ALA A 108 -1.52 3.02 3.58
C ALA A 108 -1.56 1.56 3.12
N THR A 109 -1.12 1.30 1.88
CA THR A 109 -1.11 -0.01 1.23
C THR A 109 0.12 -0.13 0.35
N ILE A 110 0.69 -1.33 0.28
CA ILE A 110 1.66 -1.71 -0.74
C ILE A 110 1.29 -3.06 -1.35
N VAL A 111 1.48 -3.20 -2.66
CA VAL A 111 1.14 -4.38 -3.47
C VAL A 111 2.35 -4.74 -4.34
N ASP A 112 2.72 -6.01 -4.34
CA ASP A 112 3.85 -6.53 -5.13
C ASP A 112 3.46 -7.10 -6.50
N HIS A 113 4.47 -7.49 -7.27
CA HIS A 113 4.35 -8.11 -8.60
C HIS A 113 3.53 -9.40 -8.67
N LEU A 114 3.20 -10.02 -7.53
CA LEU A 114 2.35 -11.21 -7.42
C LEU A 114 0.92 -10.86 -6.99
N GLY A 115 0.58 -9.57 -6.87
CA GLY A 115 -0.70 -9.10 -6.32
C GLY A 115 -0.82 -9.28 -4.80
N ARG A 116 0.26 -9.69 -4.10
CA ARG A 116 0.26 -9.82 -2.63
C ARG A 116 0.33 -8.43 -2.03
N SER A 117 -0.35 -8.25 -0.90
CA SER A 117 -0.55 -6.94 -0.30
C SER A 117 -0.27 -6.91 1.20
N GLY A 118 0.15 -5.74 1.67
CA GLY A 118 0.16 -5.37 3.07
C GLY A 118 -0.44 -3.98 3.22
N ALA A 119 -1.31 -3.77 4.21
CA ALA A 119 -2.02 -2.51 4.40
C ALA A 119 -2.25 -2.18 5.88
N CYS A 120 -2.30 -0.90 6.21
CA CYS A 120 -2.73 -0.39 7.50
C CYS A 120 -3.80 0.71 7.33
N GLY A 121 -4.81 0.75 8.20
CA GLY A 121 -5.93 1.69 8.11
C GLY A 121 -6.28 2.36 9.44
N ALA A 122 -6.64 3.64 9.38
CA ALA A 122 -6.88 4.53 10.52
C ALA A 122 -5.85 4.35 11.66
N VAL A 123 -4.57 4.19 11.32
CA VAL A 123 -3.52 3.88 12.29
C VAL A 123 -3.00 5.17 12.94
N PRO A 124 -3.09 5.32 14.28
CA PRO A 124 -2.52 6.45 14.99
C PRO A 124 -1.05 6.20 15.36
N GLY A 125 -0.29 7.28 15.50
CA GLY A 125 1.06 7.24 16.11
C GLY A 125 2.16 6.66 15.23
N ILE A 126 1.92 6.39 13.95
CA ILE A 126 2.93 5.84 13.03
C ILE A 126 3.43 6.95 12.11
N LYS A 127 4.72 7.31 12.22
CA LYS A 127 5.33 8.37 11.39
C LYS A 127 5.26 8.07 9.90
N ASN A 128 5.59 6.83 9.53
CA ASN A 128 5.65 6.39 8.13
C ASN A 128 4.73 5.18 7.89
N PRO A 129 3.42 5.39 7.67
CA PRO A 129 2.43 4.34 7.43
C PRO A 129 2.83 3.33 6.35
N ILE A 130 3.49 3.76 5.26
CA ILE A 130 3.92 2.83 4.20
C ILE A 130 4.95 1.79 4.68
N SER A 131 5.81 2.14 5.65
CA SER A 131 6.74 1.17 6.25
C SER A 131 5.99 0.10 7.06
N LEU A 132 4.88 0.46 7.73
CA LEU A 132 4.02 -0.52 8.40
C LEU A 132 3.30 -1.42 7.38
N ALA A 133 2.77 -0.85 6.29
CA ALA A 133 2.18 -1.62 5.19
C ALA A 133 3.20 -2.61 4.58
N LYS A 134 4.47 -2.19 4.40
CA LYS A 134 5.58 -3.05 3.95
C LYS A 134 5.89 -4.20 4.92
N ILE A 135 5.97 -3.92 6.23
CA ILE A 135 6.17 -4.97 7.24
C ILE A 135 5.01 -5.98 7.21
N ILE A 136 3.77 -5.51 7.05
CA ILE A 136 2.60 -6.41 6.93
C ILE A 136 2.72 -7.28 5.68
N LEU A 137 3.16 -6.75 4.52
CA LEU A 137 3.42 -7.54 3.30
C LEU A 137 4.53 -8.59 3.51
N ASP A 138 5.64 -8.22 4.15
CA ASP A 138 6.77 -9.13 4.36
C ASP A 138 6.45 -10.24 5.37
N THR A 139 5.76 -9.89 6.47
CA THR A 139 5.29 -10.86 7.46
C THR A 139 4.14 -11.72 6.91
N SER A 140 3.31 -11.21 5.99
CA SER A 140 2.23 -12.01 5.39
C SER A 140 2.73 -13.15 4.51
N SER A 141 3.96 -13.04 4.01
CA SER A 141 4.65 -14.10 3.27
C SER A 141 5.24 -15.20 4.16
N GLN A 142 5.20 -15.06 5.49
CA GLN A 142 5.83 -15.99 6.44
C GLN A 142 4.78 -16.87 7.13
N PRO A 143 4.96 -18.20 7.18
CA PRO A 143 3.99 -19.10 7.79
C PRO A 143 3.98 -18.97 9.32
N LEU A 144 2.79 -18.74 9.90
CA LEU A 144 2.64 -18.73 11.35
C LEU A 144 2.49 -20.13 11.94
N SER A 145 2.79 -20.23 13.24
CA SER A 145 2.54 -21.43 14.04
C SER A 145 1.07 -21.87 13.95
N LEU A 146 0.86 -23.19 14.02
CA LEU A 146 -0.45 -23.85 13.96
C LEU A 146 -1.24 -23.58 12.65
N ARG A 147 -0.54 -23.36 11.53
CA ARG A 147 -1.13 -23.06 10.21
C ARG A 147 -2.06 -21.83 10.20
N ARG A 148 -1.85 -20.88 11.11
CA ARG A 148 -2.59 -19.61 11.10
C ARG A 148 -2.23 -18.82 9.84
N VAL A 149 -3.23 -18.18 9.24
CA VAL A 149 -3.04 -17.26 8.12
C VAL A 149 -2.55 -15.91 8.69
N PRO A 150 -1.43 -15.35 8.20
CA PRO A 150 -1.01 -14.00 8.57
C PRO A 150 -2.03 -12.93 8.17
N PRO A 151 -2.09 -11.79 8.86
CA PRO A 151 -2.87 -10.64 8.39
C PRO A 151 -2.22 -10.00 7.16
N ASN A 152 -3.03 -9.58 6.20
CA ASN A 152 -2.64 -8.69 5.09
C ASN A 152 -3.11 -7.23 5.31
N ILE A 153 -4.05 -7.01 6.24
CA ILE A 153 -4.49 -5.68 6.66
C ILE A 153 -4.66 -5.63 8.17
N LEU A 154 -4.24 -4.52 8.80
CA LEU A 154 -4.44 -4.24 10.22
C LEU A 154 -4.95 -2.80 10.41
N VAL A 155 -5.74 -2.53 11.45
CA VAL A 155 -6.32 -1.19 11.66
C VAL A 155 -6.19 -0.68 13.10
N GLY A 156 -6.22 0.65 13.24
CA GLY A 156 -6.24 1.34 14.53
C GLY A 156 -5.08 0.95 15.45
N THR A 157 -5.35 0.89 16.76
CA THR A 157 -4.34 0.55 17.78
C THR A 157 -3.82 -0.89 17.67
N GLY A 158 -4.53 -1.79 16.98
CA GLY A 158 -4.02 -3.13 16.67
C GLY A 158 -2.87 -3.08 15.68
N ALA A 159 -2.97 -2.21 14.65
CA ALA A 159 -1.87 -1.94 13.73
C ALA A 159 -0.69 -1.24 14.43
N THR A 160 -0.95 -0.29 15.33
CA THR A 160 0.10 0.38 16.12
C THR A 160 0.90 -0.62 16.97
N LYS A 161 0.23 -1.57 17.65
CA LYS A 161 0.91 -2.61 18.45
C LYS A 161 1.70 -3.61 17.60
N PHE A 162 1.15 -4.00 16.45
CA PHE A 162 1.89 -4.83 15.50
C PHE A 162 3.15 -4.11 14.98
N ALA A 163 3.09 -2.78 14.81
CA ALA A 163 4.24 -1.96 14.44
C ALA A 163 5.31 -1.98 15.56
N GLU A 164 4.93 -1.84 16.83
CA GLU A 164 5.82 -1.97 18.00
C GLU A 164 6.53 -3.33 18.03
N GLU A 165 5.77 -4.43 17.84
CA GLU A 165 6.29 -5.80 17.81
C GLU A 165 7.34 -6.02 16.71
N HIS A 166 7.31 -5.20 15.64
CA HIS A 166 8.25 -5.23 14.51
C HIS A 166 9.25 -4.06 14.51
N GLY A 167 9.38 -3.33 15.63
CA GLY A 167 10.42 -2.31 15.83
C GLY A 167 10.10 -0.90 15.33
N ILE A 168 8.86 -0.61 14.93
CA ILE A 168 8.37 0.76 14.70
C ILE A 168 7.78 1.29 16.01
N PHE A 169 8.51 2.15 16.71
CA PHE A 169 8.03 2.81 17.92
C PHE A 169 7.00 3.91 17.61
N PRO A 170 5.85 3.94 18.30
CA PRO A 170 4.86 4.99 18.13
C PRO A 170 5.41 6.37 18.49
N THR A 171 5.03 7.33 17.67
CA THR A 171 5.31 8.75 17.80
C THR A 171 4.10 9.43 18.42
N LEU A 172 4.30 10.34 19.39
CA LEU A 172 3.19 11.10 19.97
C LEU A 172 2.54 11.99 18.90
N ASN A 173 1.21 12.16 18.98
CA ASN A 173 0.42 12.89 17.98
C ASN A 173 0.96 14.31 17.71
N GLU A 174 1.48 15.00 18.73
CA GLU A 174 2.07 16.33 18.62
C GLU A 174 3.27 16.43 17.67
N TYR A 175 4.05 15.34 17.48
CA TYR A 175 5.15 15.28 16.50
C TYR A 175 4.70 14.80 15.12
N LEU A 176 3.44 14.36 14.98
CA LEU A 176 2.83 13.99 13.70
C LEU A 176 1.93 15.09 13.12
N VAL A 177 1.60 16.11 13.93
CA VAL A 177 0.79 17.25 13.51
C VAL A 177 1.70 18.39 13.03
N SER A 178 1.74 18.61 11.72
CA SER A 178 2.39 19.79 11.15
C SER A 178 1.68 21.10 11.53
N LYS A 179 2.37 22.23 11.39
CA LYS A 179 1.79 23.54 11.71
C LYS A 179 0.61 23.83 10.77
N ASN A 180 0.80 23.62 9.48
CA ASN A 180 -0.23 23.89 8.48
C ASN A 180 -1.46 22.99 8.68
N ALA A 181 -1.28 21.71 9.04
CA ALA A 181 -2.39 20.81 9.33
C ALA A 181 -3.18 21.24 10.59
N LYS A 182 -2.48 21.72 11.63
CA LYS A 182 -3.10 22.27 12.84
C LYS A 182 -3.90 23.53 12.56
N ASP A 183 -3.35 24.46 11.78
CA ASP A 183 -4.01 25.72 11.42
C ASP A 183 -5.26 25.45 10.57
N ARG A 184 -5.22 24.49 9.62
CA ARG A 184 -6.40 24.00 8.88
C ARG A 184 -7.46 23.40 9.81
N TYR A 185 -7.06 22.54 10.76
CA TYR A 185 -7.97 21.91 11.72
C TYR A 185 -8.71 22.94 12.58
N ILE A 186 -8.00 23.96 13.11
CA ILE A 186 -8.61 25.03 13.91
C ILE A 186 -9.64 25.80 13.07
N ARG A 187 -9.30 26.17 11.83
CA ARG A 187 -10.21 26.89 10.91
C ARG A 187 -11.47 26.07 10.60
N TRP A 188 -11.32 24.78 10.29
CA TRP A 188 -12.47 23.89 10.04
C TRP A 188 -13.34 23.65 11.27
N ASN A 189 -12.75 23.48 12.46
CA ASN A 189 -13.50 23.34 13.71
C ASN A 189 -14.31 24.61 14.02
N ASP A 190 -13.74 25.79 13.77
CA ASP A 190 -14.45 27.07 13.89
C ASP A 190 -15.61 27.21 12.90
N ASP A 191 -15.41 26.83 11.64
CA ASP A 191 -16.44 26.94 10.61
C ASP A 191 -17.55 25.87 10.78
N LEU A 192 -17.22 24.67 11.27
CA LEU A 192 -18.19 23.65 11.68
C LEU A 192 -19.10 24.17 12.80
N ARG A 193 -18.51 24.71 13.89
CA ARG A 193 -19.28 25.31 15.00
C ARG A 193 -20.21 26.44 14.53
N LYS A 194 -19.75 27.29 13.60
CA LYS A 194 -20.58 28.35 12.99
C LYS A 194 -21.71 27.80 12.12
N ALA A 195 -21.49 26.69 11.41
CA ALA A 195 -22.52 26.03 10.60
C ALA A 195 -23.59 25.37 11.47
N GLU A 196 -23.18 24.63 12.51
CA GLU A 196 -24.08 24.00 13.48
C GLU A 196 -24.94 25.04 14.21
N ALA A 197 -24.34 26.13 14.71
CA ALA A 197 -25.09 27.20 15.37
C ALA A 197 -26.16 27.84 14.46
N LYS A 198 -25.89 27.99 13.15
CA LYS A 198 -26.87 28.46 12.17
C LYS A 198 -28.01 27.46 11.95
N LEU A 199 -27.71 26.16 11.94
CA LEU A 199 -28.72 25.11 11.86
C LEU A 199 -29.62 25.15 13.11
N THR A 200 -29.05 25.18 14.32
CA THR A 200 -29.81 25.28 15.57
C THR A 200 -30.69 26.53 15.63
N THR A 201 -30.18 27.68 15.19
CA THR A 201 -30.94 28.95 15.14
C THR A 201 -32.08 28.91 14.12
N SER A 202 -31.91 28.16 13.03
CA SER A 202 -32.95 27.96 11.99
C SER A 202 -34.00 26.92 12.43
N SER A 203 -33.60 25.93 13.23
CA SER A 203 -34.46 24.88 13.76
C SER A 203 -35.07 25.27 15.11
N ASN A 204 -35.97 26.26 15.12
CA ASN A 204 -36.84 26.54 16.27
C ASN A 204 -37.95 25.46 16.44
N PHE A 205 -37.52 24.20 16.50
CA PHE A 205 -38.29 23.04 16.94
C PHE A 205 -37.41 22.25 17.92
N THR A 206 -37.86 22.12 19.16
CA THR A 206 -37.02 21.67 20.29
C THR A 206 -36.50 20.25 20.11
N CYS A 207 -35.22 20.10 19.80
CA CYS A 207 -34.46 18.87 20.05
C CYS A 207 -33.60 19.09 21.31
N LYS A 208 -33.85 18.30 22.37
CA LYS A 208 -33.06 18.37 23.61
C LYS A 208 -31.74 17.64 23.43
N TYR A 209 -30.74 18.32 22.88
CA TYR A 209 -29.35 18.03 23.28
C TYR A 209 -29.08 18.76 24.58
N GLN A 210 -28.66 18.02 25.61
CA GLN A 210 -28.20 18.63 26.86
C GLN A 210 -26.94 19.45 26.57
N GLU A 211 -26.88 20.67 27.09
CA GLU A 211 -25.65 21.45 27.15
C GLU A 211 -24.59 20.61 27.89
N VAL A 212 -23.56 20.19 27.16
CA VAL A 212 -22.37 19.61 27.77
C VAL A 212 -21.45 20.77 28.06
N GLU A 213 -21.25 21.05 29.35
CA GLU A 213 -20.25 22.00 29.86
C GLU A 213 -18.91 21.84 29.13
N PRO A 214 -18.15 22.93 28.91
CA PRO A 214 -16.91 22.90 28.14
C PRO A 214 -15.90 21.95 28.78
N LYS A 215 -15.75 20.76 28.18
CA LYS A 215 -14.71 19.81 28.60
C LYS A 215 -13.35 20.49 28.47
N GLN A 216 -12.59 20.48 29.57
CA GLN A 216 -11.19 20.87 29.57
C GLN A 216 -10.45 20.16 28.45
N THR A 217 -9.57 20.87 27.76
CA THR A 217 -8.69 20.32 26.73
C THR A 217 -7.92 19.15 27.31
N LEU A 218 -8.22 17.93 26.87
CA LEU A 218 -7.61 16.71 27.39
C LEU A 218 -6.11 16.74 27.13
N THR A 219 -5.33 16.32 28.11
CA THR A 219 -3.85 16.36 28.02
C THR A 219 -3.32 15.04 27.47
N PRO A 220 -2.11 15.01 26.88
CA PRO A 220 -1.53 13.77 26.34
C PRO A 220 -1.48 12.57 27.30
N GLY A 221 -1.47 12.80 28.62
CA GLY A 221 -1.51 11.73 29.63
C GLY A 221 -2.87 11.04 29.83
N ASP A 222 -3.96 11.60 29.30
CA ASP A 222 -5.31 11.02 29.44
C ASP A 222 -5.58 9.89 28.43
N TYR A 223 -4.78 9.83 27.35
CA TYR A 223 -4.90 8.81 26.29
C TYR A 223 -4.55 7.40 26.77
N GLU A 224 -3.55 7.24 27.66
CA GLU A 224 -3.19 5.92 28.22
C GLU A 224 -4.27 5.38 29.17
N LYS A 225 -4.94 6.26 29.93
CA LYS A 225 -6.01 5.88 30.87
C LYS A 225 -7.29 5.45 30.15
N ALA A 226 -7.65 6.12 29.06
CA ALA A 226 -8.80 5.72 28.23
C ALA A 226 -8.59 4.35 27.56
N ALA A 227 -7.34 3.99 27.25
CA ALA A 227 -6.99 2.70 26.69
C ALA A 227 -6.91 1.55 27.71
N ASN A 228 -6.87 1.85 29.03
CA ASN A 228 -6.70 0.83 30.07
C ASN A 228 -7.31 1.24 31.44
N PRO A 229 -8.63 1.11 31.63
CA PRO A 229 -9.28 1.44 32.90
C PRO A 229 -8.99 0.37 33.97
N ALA A 230 -8.08 0.68 34.89
CA ALA A 230 -7.78 -0.19 36.02
C ALA A 230 -8.97 -0.34 36.98
N GLY A 231 -9.43 -1.57 37.22
CA GLY A 231 -10.06 -1.94 38.49
C GLY A 231 -11.58 -2.18 38.52
N LEU A 232 -12.31 -2.17 37.41
CA LEU A 232 -13.74 -2.56 37.41
C LEU A 232 -14.00 -3.95 36.82
N SER A 233 -14.10 -4.92 37.72
CA SER A 233 -14.53 -6.28 37.44
C SER A 233 -16.05 -6.35 37.24
N GLN A 234 -16.50 -6.50 35.99
CA GLN A 234 -17.65 -7.36 35.63
C GLN A 234 -17.48 -7.94 34.21
N PRO A 235 -17.12 -9.23 34.10
CA PRO A 235 -17.24 -9.99 32.85
C PRO A 235 -18.54 -10.82 32.83
N ARG A 236 -19.26 -10.86 31.69
CA ARG A 236 -20.05 -11.99 31.14
C ARG A 236 -21.14 -11.54 30.15
N ASP A 237 -20.75 -11.31 28.89
CA ASP A 237 -21.69 -11.45 27.75
C ASP A 237 -21.03 -12.10 26.51
N HIS A 238 -19.73 -11.87 26.30
CA HIS A 238 -18.99 -12.58 25.26
C HIS A 238 -18.73 -14.06 25.61
N THR A 239 -18.40 -14.37 26.88
CA THR A 239 -18.10 -15.75 27.33
C THR A 239 -19.35 -16.63 27.39
N SER A 240 -20.51 -16.07 27.70
CA SER A 240 -21.81 -16.77 27.63
C SER A 240 -22.11 -17.17 26.19
N ALA A 241 -21.98 -16.24 25.23
CA ALA A 241 -22.18 -16.54 23.80
C ALA A 241 -21.25 -17.65 23.27
N ILE A 242 -20.00 -17.70 23.72
CA ILE A 242 -19.05 -18.78 23.38
C ILE A 242 -19.44 -20.12 24.01
N LEU A 243 -20.03 -20.12 25.21
CA LEU A 243 -20.46 -21.34 25.91
C LEU A 243 -21.83 -21.87 25.45
N THR A 244 -22.72 -21.04 24.90
CA THR A 244 -24.09 -21.42 24.52
C THR A 244 -24.29 -21.77 23.05
N GLY A 245 -23.20 -21.95 22.28
CA GLY A 245 -23.18 -22.78 21.09
C GLY A 245 -24.02 -22.33 19.88
N THR A 246 -23.41 -21.53 19.00
CA THR A 246 -23.61 -21.66 17.55
C THR A 246 -22.36 -22.26 16.92
N TRP A 247 -22.28 -23.58 16.97
CA TRP A 247 -21.18 -24.37 16.39
C TRP A 247 -21.25 -24.32 14.86
N ASN A 248 -20.16 -23.91 14.20
CA ASN A 248 -20.08 -23.83 12.74
C ASN A 248 -19.69 -25.19 12.12
N GLU A 249 -20.61 -26.15 12.06
CA GLU A 249 -20.45 -27.42 11.30
C GLU A 249 -20.59 -27.21 9.77
N GLY A 250 -20.05 -26.11 9.22
CA GLY A 250 -20.37 -25.63 7.87
C GLY A 250 -19.21 -25.13 7.01
N GLN A 251 -17.96 -25.21 7.49
CA GLN A 251 -16.78 -25.01 6.63
C GLN A 251 -16.34 -26.37 6.08
N PRO A 252 -16.41 -26.63 4.76
CA PRO A 252 -15.75 -27.79 4.19
C PRO A 252 -14.24 -27.63 4.35
N ASP A 253 -13.55 -28.69 4.79
CA ASP A 253 -12.09 -28.70 4.85
C ASP A 253 -11.50 -28.34 3.48
N SER A 254 -10.52 -27.41 3.49
CA SER A 254 -9.73 -27.06 2.32
C SER A 254 -9.19 -28.34 1.63
N PRO A 255 -9.31 -28.47 0.30
CA PRO A 255 -9.29 -29.77 -0.38
C PRO A 255 -8.00 -30.56 -0.14
N TYR A 256 -8.13 -31.66 0.60
CA TYR A 256 -7.07 -32.64 0.79
C TYR A 256 -6.92 -33.51 -0.46
N THR A 257 -5.75 -33.47 -1.10
CA THR A 257 -5.36 -34.50 -2.07
C THR A 257 -5.07 -35.80 -1.32
N SER A 258 -5.93 -36.81 -1.47
CA SER A 258 -5.85 -38.07 -0.71
C SER A 258 -4.91 -39.10 -1.36
N GLY A 259 -4.08 -39.73 -0.53
CA GLY A 259 -3.00 -40.64 -0.97
C GLY A 259 -2.72 -41.83 -0.03
N SER A 260 -3.67 -42.16 0.85
CA SER A 260 -3.76 -43.44 1.59
C SER A 260 -2.63 -43.77 2.62
N PRO A 261 -2.80 -44.79 3.49
CA PRO A 261 -3.72 -44.70 4.63
C PRO A 261 -3.07 -45.11 5.97
N VAL A 262 -3.55 -44.57 7.10
CA VAL A 262 -3.26 -45.12 8.43
C VAL A 262 -4.57 -45.30 9.20
N GLY A 263 -4.76 -46.49 9.76
CA GLY A 263 -5.99 -46.90 10.44
C GLY A 263 -6.15 -46.34 11.85
N GLU A 264 -7.37 -46.51 12.36
CA GLU A 264 -7.93 -45.80 13.52
C GLU A 264 -7.95 -46.66 14.80
N ASN A 265 -8.00 -46.00 15.98
CA ASN A 265 -8.40 -46.49 17.33
C ASN A 265 -7.52 -47.57 18.00
N GLY A 266 -7.14 -47.53 19.29
CA GLY A 266 -7.33 -46.65 20.47
C GLY A 266 -6.59 -47.30 21.67
N PRO A 267 -6.99 -47.18 22.96
CA PRO A 267 -7.33 -46.01 23.78
C PRO A 267 -6.48 -45.90 25.11
N VAL A 268 -6.77 -44.87 25.93
CA VAL A 268 -6.54 -44.67 27.40
C VAL A 268 -5.58 -45.59 28.19
N ILE A 269 -4.60 -45.00 28.91
CA ILE A 269 -3.92 -45.60 30.09
C ILE A 269 -3.70 -44.57 31.21
N THR A 270 -4.06 -44.92 32.45
CA THR A 270 -3.62 -44.26 33.71
C THR A 270 -2.57 -45.10 34.45
N ALA A 271 -1.81 -44.48 35.36
CA ALA A 271 -0.45 -44.88 35.74
C ALA A 271 -0.27 -46.05 36.75
N ALA A 272 0.85 -46.79 36.60
CA ALA A 272 1.65 -47.43 37.66
C ALA A 272 3.04 -47.91 37.11
N PRO A 273 4.09 -48.12 37.94
CA PRO A 273 5.48 -48.24 37.46
C PRO A 273 6.03 -49.68 37.19
N LEU A 274 7.19 -49.69 36.51
CA LEU A 274 8.14 -50.76 36.09
C LEU A 274 8.48 -51.89 37.12
N PRO A 275 9.17 -53.03 36.79
CA PRO A 275 9.75 -53.51 35.51
C PRO A 275 9.33 -55.01 35.16
N PRO A 276 10.18 -55.96 34.67
CA PRO A 276 10.33 -56.23 33.23
C PRO A 276 10.16 -57.71 32.77
N ARG A 277 10.17 -57.92 31.43
CA ARG A 277 10.52 -59.15 30.66
C ARG A 277 9.75 -60.46 30.94
N SER A 278 8.98 -60.92 29.93
CA SER A 278 9.34 -62.05 29.04
C SER A 278 8.24 -62.37 28.02
N ALA A 279 8.62 -62.77 26.80
CA ALA A 279 7.74 -63.31 25.75
C ALA A 279 7.62 -64.87 25.86
N PRO A 280 7.02 -65.63 24.92
CA PRO A 280 6.19 -65.31 23.75
C PRO A 280 4.90 -66.21 23.65
N VAL A 281 4.36 -66.41 22.43
CA VAL A 281 3.51 -67.56 21.96
C VAL A 281 1.97 -67.43 22.12
N THR A 282 1.06 -67.84 21.21
CA THR A 282 1.04 -68.09 19.72
C THR A 282 -0.42 -68.40 19.28
N THR A 283 -0.88 -67.90 18.11
CA THR A 283 -2.13 -68.30 17.36
C THR A 283 -3.50 -68.09 18.06
N GLN A 284 -4.70 -68.11 17.42
CA GLN A 284 -5.12 -68.71 16.13
C GLN A 284 -6.33 -67.97 15.47
N ARG A 285 -6.69 -68.37 14.24
CA ARG A 285 -7.79 -67.86 13.36
C ARG A 285 -9.21 -68.25 13.81
N VAL A 286 -10.23 -67.55 13.25
CA VAL A 286 -11.39 -68.03 12.43
C VAL A 286 -12.34 -66.81 12.19
N ALA A 287 -12.65 -66.35 10.96
CA ALA A 287 -13.79 -66.64 10.06
C ALA A 287 -15.22 -66.41 10.67
N ALA A 288 -16.30 -65.98 9.98
CA ALA A 288 -16.58 -65.65 8.56
C ALA A 288 -17.92 -64.85 8.39
N ALA A 289 -18.19 -64.31 7.19
CA ALA A 289 -19.51 -63.94 6.56
C ALA A 289 -20.48 -62.93 7.27
N GLY A 290 -21.36 -62.17 6.60
CA GLY A 290 -21.59 -61.86 5.17
C GLY A 290 -23.00 -61.26 4.88
N SER A 291 -23.24 -60.71 3.67
CA SER A 291 -24.57 -60.36 3.05
C SER A 291 -25.38 -59.15 3.60
N ARG A 292 -26.19 -58.34 2.86
CA ARG A 292 -26.48 -58.05 1.40
C ARG A 292 -27.41 -56.80 1.26
N GLY A 293 -27.45 -56.17 0.07
CA GLY A 293 -28.58 -55.34 -0.47
C GLY A 293 -28.33 -53.81 -0.53
N SER A 294 -28.22 -53.13 -1.69
CA SER A 294 -29.23 -52.77 -2.74
C SER A 294 -30.30 -51.79 -2.23
N ASP A 295 -30.55 -50.59 -2.75
CA ASP A 295 -30.43 -49.97 -4.09
C ASP A 295 -30.12 -48.44 -3.95
N ARG A 296 -30.03 -47.51 -4.93
CA ARG A 296 -30.30 -47.45 -6.40
C ARG A 296 -29.47 -46.31 -7.07
N SER A 297 -29.70 -46.04 -8.37
CA SER A 297 -29.33 -44.80 -9.10
C SER A 297 -30.37 -44.53 -10.22
N PRO A 298 -30.37 -43.35 -10.88
CA PRO A 298 -29.90 -43.26 -12.29
C PRO A 298 -29.00 -42.02 -12.58
N LEU A 299 -27.90 -42.12 -13.35
CA LEU A 299 -27.75 -41.94 -14.84
C LEU A 299 -27.97 -40.48 -15.31
N SER A 300 -27.17 -39.82 -16.16
CA SER A 300 -26.27 -40.26 -17.27
C SER A 300 -25.09 -39.23 -17.48
N PHE A 301 -23.84 -39.63 -17.77
CA PHE A 301 -23.22 -39.87 -19.12
C PHE A 301 -23.04 -38.57 -19.97
N MET A 302 -21.94 -38.25 -20.71
CA MET A 302 -20.68 -38.92 -21.11
C MET A 302 -19.71 -37.84 -21.71
N GLY A 303 -18.37 -37.94 -21.84
CA GLY A 303 -17.38 -38.90 -21.31
C GLY A 303 -16.29 -39.35 -22.33
N SER A 304 -15.17 -38.61 -22.52
CA SER A 304 -14.01 -39.03 -23.34
C SER A 304 -12.65 -38.49 -22.84
N THR A 305 -11.48 -39.13 -23.00
CA THR A 305 -11.13 -40.57 -23.02
C THR A 305 -9.68 -40.70 -22.51
N PHE A 306 -9.41 -41.57 -21.54
CA PHE A 306 -8.03 -41.89 -21.11
C PHE A 306 -7.36 -42.94 -22.01
N GLN A 307 -6.05 -42.82 -22.23
CA GLN A 307 -5.18 -43.97 -22.51
C GLN A 307 -4.08 -44.07 -21.46
N THR A 308 -4.07 -45.16 -20.71
CA THR A 308 -3.07 -45.46 -19.69
C THR A 308 -2.21 -46.63 -20.14
N ARG A 309 -0.88 -46.49 -20.11
CA ARG A 309 0.08 -47.60 -20.25
C ARG A 309 0.74 -47.88 -18.89
N GLN A 310 0.98 -49.16 -18.60
CA GLN A 310 1.41 -49.64 -17.29
C GLN A 310 2.92 -49.94 -17.20
N ILE A 311 3.53 -49.63 -16.04
CA ILE A 311 4.58 -50.42 -15.33
C ILE A 311 5.99 -50.41 -16.00
N PRO A 312 7.16 -50.50 -15.27
CA PRO A 312 7.37 -50.91 -13.88
C PRO A 312 8.13 -49.95 -12.95
N SER A 313 8.24 -50.37 -11.69
CA SER A 313 9.07 -49.82 -10.63
C SER A 313 10.58 -50.05 -10.85
N SER A 314 11.40 -49.10 -10.38
CA SER A 314 12.77 -49.42 -9.94
C SER A 314 13.18 -48.53 -8.76
N SER A 315 13.93 -49.10 -7.82
CA SER A 315 14.40 -48.44 -6.61
C SER A 315 15.86 -48.01 -6.77
N LYS A 316 16.20 -46.79 -6.31
CA LYS A 316 17.55 -46.41 -5.83
C LYS A 316 17.55 -45.02 -5.18
N ARG A 317 17.90 -44.96 -3.89
CA ARG A 317 18.47 -43.75 -3.26
C ARG A 317 19.96 -43.67 -3.61
N PRO A 318 20.54 -42.45 -3.66
CA PRO A 318 21.91 -42.22 -3.22
C PRO A 318 21.94 -41.47 -1.87
N ARG A 319 23.01 -41.71 -1.10
CA ARG A 319 23.28 -41.06 0.19
C ARG A 319 24.12 -39.80 0.01
N VAL A 320 23.94 -38.87 0.94
CA VAL A 320 24.89 -37.81 1.31
C VAL A 320 26.32 -38.35 1.46
N ARG A 321 27.31 -37.58 1.00
CA ARG A 321 28.70 -37.63 1.49
C ARG A 321 29.15 -36.23 1.92
N LYS A 322 29.81 -36.17 3.08
CA LYS A 322 30.58 -34.99 3.55
C LYS A 322 31.92 -34.92 2.81
N SER A 323 32.45 -33.72 2.68
CA SER A 323 33.89 -33.46 2.61
C SER A 323 34.19 -32.19 3.39
N LEU A 324 34.99 -32.33 4.44
CA LEU A 324 35.66 -31.22 5.15
C LEU A 324 37.06 -31.09 4.57
N SER A 325 37.56 -29.87 4.44
CA SER A 325 38.98 -29.57 4.59
C SER A 325 39.14 -28.11 4.98
N ASP A 326 39.68 -27.87 6.16
CA ASP A 326 40.24 -26.59 6.56
C ASP A 326 41.49 -26.28 5.72
N ASP A 327 41.86 -25.00 5.62
CA ASP A 327 43.26 -24.59 5.64
C ASP A 327 43.38 -23.10 5.98
N ALA A 328 44.37 -22.74 6.81
CA ALA A 328 44.61 -21.38 7.26
C ALA A 328 46.10 -21.08 7.48
N ALA A 329 46.47 -19.82 7.19
CA ALA A 329 47.66 -19.08 7.65
C ALA A 329 49.07 -19.41 7.09
N SER A 330 49.62 -18.47 6.30
CA SER A 330 50.91 -17.77 6.53
C SER A 330 50.98 -16.60 5.52
N LEU A 331 51.26 -15.32 5.83
CA LEU A 331 52.31 -14.60 6.59
C LEU A 331 53.49 -14.08 5.74
N ALA A 332 53.45 -12.76 5.50
CA ALA A 332 54.52 -11.76 5.72
C ALA A 332 55.41 -11.21 4.56
N SER A 333 55.55 -9.86 4.61
CA SER A 333 56.58 -8.98 3.98
C SER A 333 56.45 -8.71 2.46
N LEU A 334 56.76 -7.53 1.89
CA LEU A 334 57.58 -6.37 2.34
C LEU A 334 56.89 -4.99 2.18
N SER A 335 57.60 -3.92 2.58
CA SER A 335 57.09 -2.57 2.96
C SER A 335 57.43 -1.39 2.03
N GLY A 336 56.67 -0.29 2.15
CA GLY A 336 56.96 1.07 1.63
C GLY A 336 56.23 1.38 0.32
N ILE A 337 55.67 2.56 0.04
CA ILE A 337 55.67 3.92 0.62
C ILE A 337 54.21 4.43 0.41
N GLY A 338 53.45 5.05 1.32
CA GLY A 338 53.68 6.19 2.21
C GLY A 338 52.69 7.32 1.82
N MET A 339 51.94 7.90 2.78
CA MET A 339 51.25 9.22 2.78
C MET A 339 50.38 9.33 4.06
N THR A 340 50.28 10.53 4.63
CA THR A 340 49.78 10.80 6.00
C THR A 340 48.31 11.26 6.05
N PRO A 341 47.54 10.96 7.12
CA PRO A 341 46.18 11.44 7.30
C PRO A 341 46.10 12.84 7.95
N PRO A 342 45.06 13.65 7.68
CA PRO A 342 44.82 14.91 8.38
C PRO A 342 44.24 14.70 9.79
N GLN A 343 44.60 15.59 10.72
CA GLN A 343 44.21 15.52 12.14
C GLN A 343 42.87 16.21 12.43
N ALA A 344 42.24 15.78 13.53
CA ALA A 344 41.10 16.46 14.14
C ALA A 344 41.53 17.78 14.83
N ALA A 345 40.62 18.74 14.89
CA ALA A 345 40.74 19.96 15.70
C ALA A 345 39.64 20.00 16.77
N SER A 346 39.96 20.53 17.95
CA SER A 346 39.06 20.70 19.10
C SER A 346 39.54 21.97 19.88
N PRO A 347 38.87 22.45 20.95
CA PRO A 347 38.41 23.85 20.99
C PRO A 347 39.00 24.69 22.14
N HIS A 348 38.78 26.01 22.10
CA HIS A 348 38.86 27.00 23.21
C HIS A 348 38.33 28.35 22.64
N ASP A 349 37.75 29.31 23.37
CA ASP A 349 37.19 29.37 24.74
C ASP A 349 36.22 30.56 24.80
N GLY A 350 35.30 30.59 25.77
CA GLY A 350 34.33 31.70 25.91
C GLY A 350 33.27 31.50 27.00
N SER A 351 33.69 31.18 28.22
CA SER A 351 32.80 30.91 29.36
C SER A 351 32.20 32.17 29.99
N LEU A 352 30.88 32.17 30.25
CA LEU A 352 30.29 32.83 31.42
C LEU A 352 29.13 31.99 31.98
N SER A 353 28.88 32.16 33.28
CA SER A 353 28.13 31.25 34.15
C SER A 353 26.64 31.58 34.28
N ALA A 354 25.86 30.59 34.70
CA ALA A 354 24.54 30.83 35.28
C ALA A 354 24.70 31.28 36.74
N ASP A 355 24.38 32.55 37.01
CA ASP A 355 23.95 33.10 38.30
C ASP A 355 23.69 34.60 38.11
N ASP A 356 22.52 34.96 37.57
CA ASP A 356 21.88 36.26 37.82
C ASP A 356 20.38 36.20 37.42
N LEU A 357 19.50 36.07 38.42
CA LEU A 357 18.05 36.08 38.25
C LEU A 357 17.39 36.87 39.39
N SER A 358 17.34 38.19 39.24
CA SER A 358 16.40 39.03 39.98
C SER A 358 16.16 40.37 39.28
N GLU A 359 14.88 40.72 39.14
CA GLU A 359 14.32 42.07 38.93
C GLU A 359 14.58 42.76 37.58
N ILE A 360 13.49 43.05 36.85
CA ILE A 360 13.10 44.41 36.43
C ILE A 360 11.58 44.45 36.10
N ASP A 361 11.01 45.63 36.33
CA ASP A 361 9.59 45.99 36.48
C ASP A 361 8.77 46.03 35.15
N PRO A 362 7.51 45.57 35.09
CA PRO A 362 6.65 45.69 33.92
C PRO A 362 6.05 47.10 33.76
N SER A 363 6.85 48.06 33.26
CA SER A 363 6.36 49.37 32.81
C SER A 363 7.10 49.90 31.57
N ASP A 364 6.65 49.51 30.37
CA ASP A 364 6.82 50.28 29.11
C ASP A 364 6.00 49.66 27.97
N TYR A 365 4.68 49.92 27.94
CA TYR A 365 3.80 49.63 26.80
C TYR A 365 2.63 50.64 26.70
N GLN A 366 2.96 51.89 26.36
CA GLN A 366 2.10 52.96 25.85
C GLN A 366 2.98 53.84 24.93
N ASP A 367 2.55 54.48 23.85
CA ASP A 367 1.23 54.63 23.23
C ASP A 367 1.45 55.08 21.76
N ILE A 368 0.57 54.71 20.82
CA ILE A 368 0.08 55.67 19.81
C ILE A 368 -1.42 55.44 19.59
N HIS A 369 -2.23 56.27 20.25
CA HIS A 369 -3.65 56.45 19.94
C HIS A 369 -3.84 57.21 18.61
N THR A 370 -4.91 56.87 17.87
CA THR A 370 -5.67 57.88 17.10
C THR A 370 -7.16 57.74 17.47
N LYS A 371 -7.88 58.87 17.53
CA LYS A 371 -9.17 59.01 18.25
C LYS A 371 -10.43 58.90 17.33
N PRO A 372 -11.63 58.72 17.91
CA PRO A 372 -12.80 58.21 17.17
C PRO A 372 -13.66 59.30 16.50
N GLY A 373 -14.39 58.89 15.46
CA GLY A 373 -15.47 59.66 14.83
C GLY A 373 -16.81 58.93 14.96
N LEU A 374 -17.80 59.60 15.55
CA LEU A 374 -19.17 59.13 15.72
C LEU A 374 -19.99 59.46 14.45
N LEU A 375 -20.55 58.45 13.78
CA LEU A 375 -21.61 58.64 12.78
C LEU A 375 -22.67 57.53 12.89
N GLU A 376 -23.90 57.90 12.54
CA GLU A 376 -25.13 57.21 12.90
C GLU A 376 -25.43 55.97 12.04
N ALA A 377 -26.31 55.11 12.55
CA ALA A 377 -26.79 53.95 11.82
C ALA A 377 -27.78 54.36 10.71
N THR A 378 -27.50 53.95 9.48
CA THR A 378 -28.51 53.83 8.42
C THR A 378 -28.44 52.45 7.79
N ASP A 379 -29.56 51.73 7.87
CA ASP A 379 -29.77 50.43 7.27
C ASP A 379 -29.77 50.50 5.74
N SER A 380 -28.85 49.78 5.10
CA SER A 380 -29.00 49.30 3.72
C SER A 380 -28.02 48.15 3.48
N GLY A 381 -28.53 47.01 3.00
CA GLY A 381 -27.75 45.77 2.91
C GLY A 381 -26.77 45.68 1.74
N THR A 382 -26.16 44.49 1.61
CA THR A 382 -25.33 44.01 0.51
C THR A 382 -23.96 44.67 0.28
N ASP A 383 -22.95 44.29 1.09
CA ASP A 383 -21.61 43.89 0.58
C ASP A 383 -20.81 43.08 1.63
N TYR A 384 -20.91 41.75 1.59
CA TYR A 384 -20.05 40.83 2.34
C TYR A 384 -19.54 39.66 1.48
N GLY A 385 -19.62 39.79 0.15
CA GLY A 385 -19.24 38.73 -0.78
C GLY A 385 -17.76 38.75 -1.17
N ASN A 386 -17.16 39.94 -1.27
CA ASN A 386 -15.98 40.12 -2.13
C ASN A 386 -14.61 40.11 -1.44
N LYS A 387 -14.56 40.05 -0.09
CA LYS A 387 -13.31 40.01 0.67
C LYS A 387 -12.86 38.61 1.12
N ARG A 388 -13.74 37.60 1.01
CA ARG A 388 -13.44 36.24 1.49
C ARG A 388 -12.83 35.32 0.42
N LEU A 389 -12.88 35.72 -0.85
CA LEU A 389 -12.43 34.92 -1.99
C LEU A 389 -10.94 35.10 -2.32
N GLN A 390 -10.31 36.20 -1.90
CA GLN A 390 -8.90 36.48 -2.21
C GLN A 390 -7.91 35.73 -1.31
N ASP A 391 -8.27 35.45 -0.05
CA ASP A 391 -7.40 34.71 0.90
C ASP A 391 -7.41 33.18 0.67
N ASP A 392 -8.32 32.66 -0.16
CA ASP A 392 -8.49 31.22 -0.38
C ASP A 392 -7.80 30.71 -1.67
N GLU A 393 -7.37 31.59 -2.59
CA GLU A 393 -6.66 31.19 -3.83
C GLU A 393 -5.20 30.71 -3.59
N ASP A 394 -4.58 31.12 -2.48
CA ASP A 394 -3.23 30.70 -2.07
C ASP A 394 -3.21 29.41 -1.22
N ILE A 395 -4.37 28.79 -0.95
CA ILE A 395 -4.49 27.62 -0.07
C ILE A 395 -4.71 26.34 -0.87
N ASP A 396 -3.81 25.37 -0.71
CA ASP A 396 -3.95 24.04 -1.28
C ASP A 396 -5.16 23.28 -0.68
N LEU A 397 -6.13 22.95 -1.52
CA LEU A 397 -7.27 22.07 -1.21
C LEU A 397 -6.96 20.65 -1.72
N VAL A 398 -5.82 20.12 -1.27
CA VAL A 398 -5.31 18.78 -1.58
C VAL A 398 -5.94 17.78 -0.59
N THR A 399 -6.85 16.95 -1.08
CA THR A 399 -7.62 15.97 -0.27
C THR A 399 -6.89 14.65 -0.02
N ASP A 400 -5.62 14.57 -0.38
CA ASP A 400 -5.24 13.49 -1.29
C ASP A 400 -4.29 12.42 -0.76
N THR A 401 -4.31 11.33 -1.52
CA THR A 401 -3.40 10.19 -1.43
C THR A 401 -2.10 10.55 -2.16
N ILE A 402 -0.97 10.23 -1.54
CA ILE A 402 0.33 10.14 -2.23
C ILE A 402 0.56 8.70 -2.72
N GLY A 403 1.33 8.53 -3.78
CA GLY A 403 1.51 7.20 -4.37
C GLY A 403 2.76 7.04 -5.19
N ALA A 404 3.22 5.78 -5.30
CA ALA A 404 4.35 5.40 -6.12
C ALA A 404 4.09 4.06 -6.83
N ILE A 405 4.60 3.95 -8.06
CA ILE A 405 4.75 2.69 -8.80
C ILE A 405 6.22 2.56 -9.17
N ALA A 406 6.81 1.38 -8.98
CA ALA A 406 8.19 1.09 -9.35
C ALA A 406 8.29 -0.21 -10.17
N ILE A 407 9.30 -0.28 -11.03
CA ILE A 407 9.72 -1.48 -11.76
C ILE A 407 11.20 -1.71 -11.47
N ASP A 408 11.55 -2.90 -10.99
CA ASP A 408 12.93 -3.25 -10.64
C ASP A 408 13.77 -3.78 -11.81
N LEU A 409 15.07 -3.98 -11.57
CA LEU A 409 16.02 -4.52 -12.56
C LEU A 409 15.74 -5.97 -12.96
N LYS A 410 14.75 -6.65 -12.36
CA LYS A 410 14.26 -7.98 -12.78
C LYS A 410 12.97 -7.87 -13.61
N GLY A 411 12.41 -6.67 -13.75
CA GLY A 411 11.14 -6.41 -14.44
C GLY A 411 9.90 -6.56 -13.56
N ASN A 412 10.05 -6.74 -12.25
CA ASN A 412 8.92 -6.85 -11.32
C ASN A 412 8.30 -5.47 -11.10
N ILE A 413 6.98 -5.35 -11.22
CA ILE A 413 6.22 -4.14 -10.88
C ILE A 413 5.74 -4.18 -9.43
N ALA A 414 5.71 -3.03 -8.74
CA ALA A 414 5.05 -2.88 -7.45
C ALA A 414 4.45 -1.49 -7.33
N ALA A 415 3.44 -1.34 -6.46
CA ALA A 415 2.75 -0.08 -6.25
C ALA A 415 2.36 0.12 -4.79
N GLY A 416 2.20 1.37 -4.38
CA GLY A 416 1.75 1.70 -3.04
C GLY A 416 1.11 3.09 -2.96
N SER A 417 0.38 3.30 -1.87
CA SER A 417 -0.24 4.58 -1.52
C SER A 417 -0.22 4.83 -0.01
N SER A 418 -0.32 6.10 0.37
CA SER A 418 -0.47 6.56 1.75
C SER A 418 -1.32 7.83 1.80
N SER A 419 -2.12 8.01 2.86
CA SER A 419 -2.94 9.21 3.07
C SER A 419 -3.32 9.42 4.54
N GLY A 420 -3.44 10.67 4.98
CA GLY A 420 -4.13 11.07 6.20
C GLY A 420 -5.66 11.06 6.05
N GLY A 421 -6.19 11.00 4.82
CA GLY A 421 -7.61 11.05 4.52
C GLY A 421 -8.21 12.46 4.61
N ILE A 422 -9.55 12.54 4.68
CA ILE A 422 -10.26 13.82 4.68
C ILE A 422 -10.14 14.54 6.03
N GLY A 423 -10.10 15.87 5.97
CA GLY A 423 -10.16 16.72 7.17
C GLY A 423 -11.45 16.54 7.97
N MET A 424 -11.35 16.67 9.29
CA MET A 424 -12.47 16.47 10.22
C MET A 424 -13.16 15.11 10.06
N LYS A 425 -12.46 14.08 9.55
CA LYS A 425 -13.02 12.73 9.44
C LYS A 425 -13.43 12.21 10.82
N HIS A 426 -14.47 11.38 10.85
CA HIS A 426 -14.78 10.60 12.05
C HIS A 426 -13.59 9.70 12.38
N ARG A 427 -13.24 9.62 13.67
CA ARG A 427 -12.17 8.75 14.17
C ARG A 427 -12.42 7.30 13.72
N GLY A 428 -11.39 6.64 13.20
CA GLY A 428 -11.52 5.28 12.63
C GLY A 428 -12.06 5.21 11.20
N ARG A 429 -12.32 6.34 10.51
CA ARG A 429 -12.66 6.34 9.06
C ARG A 429 -11.43 5.94 8.25
N VAL A 430 -11.51 4.77 7.63
CA VAL A 430 -10.51 4.20 6.71
C VAL A 430 -10.82 4.63 5.27
N GLY A 431 -9.84 5.18 4.56
CA GLY A 431 -9.93 5.61 3.16
C GLY A 431 -9.31 4.63 2.15
N PRO A 432 -9.35 4.98 0.84
CA PRO A 432 -8.79 4.21 -0.27
C PRO A 432 -7.37 3.69 -0.07
N ALA A 433 -6.51 4.49 0.56
CA ALA A 433 -5.09 4.19 0.69
C ALA A 433 -4.82 2.95 1.57
N ALA A 434 -5.77 2.49 2.39
CA ALA A 434 -5.68 1.23 3.14
C ALA A 434 -6.38 0.05 2.44
N LEU A 435 -7.01 0.29 1.29
CA LEU A 435 -7.91 -0.66 0.62
C LEU A 435 -7.32 -1.12 -0.72
N VAL A 436 -6.80 -2.34 -0.71
CA VAL A 436 -6.27 -3.05 -1.89
C VAL A 436 -7.34 -3.12 -2.97
N GLY A 437 -6.96 -2.81 -4.22
CA GLY A 437 -7.86 -2.71 -5.36
C GLY A 437 -8.65 -1.39 -5.45
N ILE A 438 -8.65 -0.57 -4.41
CA ILE A 438 -9.36 0.72 -4.40
C ILE A 438 -8.37 1.87 -4.56
N GLY A 439 -7.42 2.03 -3.63
CA GLY A 439 -6.36 3.04 -3.69
C GLY A 439 -5.10 2.59 -4.43
N THR A 440 -4.84 1.27 -4.46
CA THR A 440 -3.67 0.68 -5.15
C THR A 440 -4.00 -0.71 -5.65
N ALA A 441 -3.61 -1.01 -6.89
CA ALA A 441 -3.78 -2.32 -7.51
C ALA A 441 -2.56 -2.69 -8.35
N VAL A 442 -2.25 -3.99 -8.40
CA VAL A 442 -1.32 -4.61 -9.35
C VAL A 442 -2.03 -5.81 -9.96
N VAL A 443 -2.15 -5.82 -11.28
CA VAL A 443 -2.47 -7.01 -12.08
C VAL A 443 -1.12 -7.68 -12.40
N PRO A 444 -0.85 -8.88 -11.87
CA PRO A 444 0.44 -9.56 -12.01
C PRO A 444 0.66 -10.04 -13.45
N GLU A 445 1.91 -10.39 -13.75
CA GLU A 445 2.27 -11.09 -14.99
C GLU A 445 1.72 -12.53 -14.95
N ASP A 446 0.99 -12.93 -15.98
CA ASP A 446 0.54 -14.33 -16.13
C ASP A 446 1.70 -15.17 -16.70
N PRO A 447 2.08 -16.31 -16.09
CA PRO A 447 3.17 -17.16 -16.59
C PRO A 447 2.98 -17.67 -18.03
N ASP A 448 1.73 -17.78 -18.50
CA ASP A 448 1.39 -18.25 -19.84
C ASP A 448 1.21 -17.08 -20.85
N ASP A 449 1.31 -15.82 -20.41
CA ASP A 449 1.24 -14.64 -21.29
C ASP A 449 2.56 -14.39 -22.03
N GLU A 450 2.56 -14.65 -23.34
CA GLU A 450 3.70 -14.36 -24.23
C GLU A 450 4.12 -12.89 -24.20
N THR A 451 3.23 -11.94 -23.92
CA THR A 451 3.57 -10.50 -23.86
C THR A 451 4.23 -10.08 -22.56
N ALA A 452 4.21 -10.93 -21.52
CA ALA A 452 4.70 -10.65 -20.18
C ALA A 452 4.14 -9.33 -19.61
N THR A 453 2.84 -9.10 -19.82
CA THR A 453 2.14 -7.88 -19.43
C THR A 453 1.88 -7.89 -17.93
N SER A 454 2.12 -6.75 -17.28
CA SER A 454 1.66 -6.47 -15.92
C SER A 454 1.26 -5.00 -15.83
N VAL A 455 0.27 -4.69 -14.99
CA VAL A 455 -0.25 -3.33 -14.84
C VAL A 455 -0.37 -2.97 -13.38
N ALA A 456 0.06 -1.78 -13.02
CA ALA A 456 -0.21 -1.19 -11.71
C ALA A 456 -0.97 0.12 -11.85
N ALA A 457 -1.81 0.42 -10.85
CA ALA A 457 -2.49 1.69 -10.72
C ALA A 457 -2.47 2.16 -9.26
N VAL A 458 -2.48 3.49 -9.08
CA VAL A 458 -2.65 4.17 -7.80
C VAL A 458 -3.59 5.36 -8.02
N THR A 459 -4.52 5.59 -7.08
CA THR A 459 -5.60 6.57 -7.25
C THR A 459 -5.69 7.56 -6.09
N SER A 460 -6.20 8.76 -6.38
CA SER A 460 -6.50 9.82 -5.41
C SER A 460 -7.82 10.52 -5.73
N GLY A 461 -8.40 11.23 -4.76
CA GLY A 461 -9.65 11.97 -4.89
C GLY A 461 -10.70 11.59 -3.85
N THR A 462 -11.98 11.63 -4.22
CA THR A 462 -13.10 11.39 -3.30
C THR A 462 -13.20 9.91 -2.91
N GLY A 463 -12.68 9.58 -1.71
CA GLY A 463 -12.42 8.20 -1.32
C GLY A 463 -13.64 7.27 -1.30
N GLU A 464 -14.80 7.76 -0.88
CA GLU A 464 -16.06 7.00 -0.87
C GLU A 464 -16.48 6.59 -2.30
N HIS A 465 -16.24 7.44 -3.29
CA HIS A 465 -16.52 7.17 -4.71
C HIS A 465 -15.52 6.18 -5.31
N MET A 466 -14.24 6.33 -4.95
CA MET A 466 -13.17 5.41 -5.37
C MET A 466 -13.43 3.99 -4.83
N ALA A 467 -13.88 3.88 -3.57
CA ALA A 467 -14.24 2.61 -2.95
C ALA A 467 -15.47 1.98 -3.62
N THR A 468 -16.49 2.78 -3.90
CA THR A 468 -17.71 2.35 -4.59
C THR A 468 -17.47 1.83 -6.02
N THR A 469 -16.40 2.27 -6.67
CA THR A 469 -16.06 1.94 -8.07
C THR A 469 -14.92 0.93 -8.23
N LEU A 470 -14.27 0.52 -7.12
CA LEU A 470 -13.01 -0.25 -7.13
C LEU A 470 -11.96 0.40 -8.05
N ALA A 471 -11.82 1.73 -7.95
CA ALA A 471 -11.21 2.57 -8.97
C ALA A 471 -9.84 2.10 -9.47
N SER A 472 -8.91 1.77 -8.57
CA SER A 472 -7.56 1.35 -8.96
C SER A 472 -7.54 -0.01 -9.66
N ALA A 473 -8.28 -1.00 -9.17
CA ALA A 473 -8.40 -2.31 -9.83
C ALA A 473 -9.07 -2.17 -11.19
N LYS A 474 -10.15 -1.37 -11.27
CA LYS A 474 -10.86 -1.15 -12.52
C LYS A 474 -9.97 -0.51 -13.58
N CYS A 475 -9.20 0.52 -13.25
CA CYS A 475 -8.23 1.13 -14.17
C CYS A 475 -7.15 0.12 -14.63
N ALA A 476 -6.58 -0.65 -13.69
CA ALA A 476 -5.53 -1.61 -14.01
C ALA A 476 -6.03 -2.76 -14.91
N GLU A 477 -7.20 -3.34 -14.61
CA GLU A 477 -7.86 -4.35 -15.45
C GLU A 477 -8.17 -3.82 -16.86
N ARG A 478 -8.66 -2.57 -16.96
CA ARG A 478 -8.96 -1.93 -18.26
C ARG A 478 -7.70 -1.89 -19.13
N LEU A 479 -6.62 -1.31 -18.61
CA LEU A 479 -5.32 -1.19 -19.30
C LEU A 479 -4.68 -2.55 -19.62
N PHE A 480 -4.83 -3.53 -18.73
CA PHE A 480 -4.30 -4.89 -18.92
C PHE A 480 -5.02 -5.61 -20.07
N HIS A 481 -6.35 -5.57 -20.08
CA HIS A 481 -7.15 -6.24 -21.13
C HIS A 481 -7.31 -5.42 -22.42
N GLY A 482 -6.93 -4.14 -22.44
CA GLY A 482 -7.22 -3.25 -23.57
C GLY A 482 -8.72 -3.11 -23.80
N THR A 483 -9.49 -2.81 -22.73
CA THR A 483 -10.95 -2.66 -22.83
C THR A 483 -11.45 -1.38 -22.18
N ARG A 484 -12.64 -0.93 -22.58
CA ARG A 484 -13.43 0.11 -21.90
C ARG A 484 -14.87 -0.32 -21.65
N ARG A 485 -15.61 0.49 -20.89
CA ARG A 485 -17.04 0.27 -20.65
C ARG A 485 -17.84 0.54 -21.92
N GLY A 486 -18.73 -0.40 -22.25
CA GLY A 486 -19.66 -0.32 -23.36
C GLY A 486 -21.11 -0.15 -22.93
N SER A 487 -21.99 -0.07 -23.94
CA SER A 487 -23.44 -0.10 -23.73
C SER A 487 -23.87 -1.32 -22.92
N GLY A 488 -24.77 -1.14 -21.96
CA GLY A 488 -25.21 -2.21 -21.05
C GLY A 488 -24.15 -2.64 -20.01
N GLY A 489 -22.97 -2.00 -19.96
CA GLY A 489 -21.89 -2.36 -19.05
C GLY A 489 -20.99 -3.50 -19.56
N LEU A 490 -21.10 -3.88 -20.83
CA LEU A 490 -20.20 -4.84 -21.47
C LEU A 490 -18.77 -4.28 -21.55
N ASN A 491 -17.77 -5.16 -21.56
CA ASN A 491 -16.41 -4.78 -21.92
C ASN A 491 -16.29 -4.76 -23.45
N ILE A 492 -15.81 -3.65 -24.01
CA ILE A 492 -15.52 -3.50 -25.44
C ILE A 492 -14.01 -3.29 -25.59
N GLU A 493 -13.39 -3.94 -26.57
CA GLU A 493 -11.99 -3.74 -26.91
C GLU A 493 -11.71 -2.27 -27.28
N GLU A 494 -10.59 -1.74 -26.78
CA GLU A 494 -10.11 -0.40 -27.04
C GLU A 494 -8.59 -0.47 -27.25
N HIS A 495 -8.12 -0.06 -28.42
CA HIS A 495 -6.72 -0.17 -28.81
C HIS A 495 -5.93 1.13 -28.57
N ASP A 496 -6.62 2.21 -28.21
CA ASP A 496 -6.02 3.48 -27.83
C ASP A 496 -6.12 3.66 -26.30
N GLU A 497 -4.99 3.49 -25.60
CA GLU A 497 -4.95 3.66 -24.14
C GLU A 497 -5.36 5.08 -23.68
N HIS A 498 -5.33 6.11 -24.54
CA HIS A 498 -5.83 7.45 -24.22
C HIS A 498 -7.36 7.47 -24.08
N ASN A 499 -8.06 6.87 -25.05
CA ASN A 499 -9.52 6.76 -25.02
C ASN A 499 -9.98 5.85 -23.87
N LEU A 500 -9.19 4.82 -23.55
CA LEU A 500 -9.41 3.93 -22.41
C LEU A 500 -9.30 4.66 -21.07
N MET A 501 -8.27 5.49 -20.89
CA MET A 501 -8.08 6.28 -19.67
C MET A 501 -9.16 7.37 -19.51
N GLU A 502 -9.59 8.00 -20.61
CA GLU A 502 -10.74 8.92 -20.59
C GLU A 502 -12.05 8.20 -20.24
N ALA A 503 -12.34 7.07 -20.87
CA ALA A 503 -13.53 6.27 -20.61
C ALA A 503 -13.55 5.69 -19.18
N PHE A 504 -12.39 5.38 -18.58
CA PHE A 504 -12.32 5.02 -17.17
C PHE A 504 -12.86 6.14 -16.26
N ILE A 505 -12.42 7.39 -16.49
CA ILE A 505 -12.88 8.54 -15.71
C ILE A 505 -14.36 8.84 -15.98
N LEU A 506 -14.78 8.88 -17.24
CA LEU A 506 -16.13 9.28 -17.64
C LEU A 506 -17.19 8.19 -17.44
N ASP A 507 -16.94 6.95 -17.88
CA ASP A 507 -17.95 5.88 -17.91
C ASP A 507 -17.92 4.97 -16.69
N ASP A 508 -16.72 4.55 -16.23
CA ASP A 508 -16.60 3.65 -15.08
C ASP A 508 -16.64 4.38 -13.73
N PHE A 509 -16.08 5.60 -13.62
CA PHE A 509 -16.13 6.40 -12.40
C PHE A 509 -17.31 7.38 -12.38
N MET A 510 -17.30 8.43 -13.21
CA MET A 510 -18.35 9.47 -13.17
C MET A 510 -19.73 8.95 -13.59
N GLY A 511 -19.78 8.05 -14.57
CA GLY A 511 -21.00 7.39 -15.03
C GLY A 511 -21.61 6.41 -14.01
N HIS A 512 -20.87 6.06 -12.96
CA HIS A 512 -21.29 5.07 -11.98
C HIS A 512 -22.54 5.54 -11.20
N PRO A 513 -23.59 4.70 -11.04
CA PRO A 513 -24.81 5.08 -10.32
C PRO A 513 -24.56 5.49 -8.86
N GLY A 514 -23.50 4.96 -8.25
CA GLY A 514 -23.08 5.29 -6.88
C GLY A 514 -22.25 6.57 -6.77
N VAL A 515 -21.88 7.22 -7.88
CA VAL A 515 -21.12 8.49 -7.90
C VAL A 515 -22.04 9.63 -8.38
N ARG A 516 -22.65 9.49 -9.57
CA ARG A 516 -23.47 10.54 -10.21
C ARG A 516 -24.74 10.96 -9.45
N ASN A 517 -25.20 10.13 -8.50
CA ASN A 517 -26.43 10.35 -7.74
C ASN A 517 -26.16 10.75 -6.27
N GLN A 518 -24.94 11.14 -5.92
CA GLN A 518 -24.54 11.50 -4.56
C GLN A 518 -24.42 13.02 -4.36
N SER A 519 -24.43 13.44 -3.10
CA SER A 519 -24.24 14.84 -2.71
C SER A 519 -22.77 15.29 -2.73
N SER A 520 -21.81 14.36 -2.68
CA SER A 520 -20.38 14.63 -2.72
C SER A 520 -19.86 14.65 -4.16
N THR A 521 -19.00 15.61 -4.47
CA THR A 521 -18.39 15.76 -5.81
C THR A 521 -17.58 14.52 -6.22
N GLY A 522 -17.83 14.04 -7.44
CA GLY A 522 -17.01 13.00 -8.09
C GLY A 522 -15.67 13.56 -8.55
N ALA A 523 -14.64 13.42 -7.71
CA ALA A 523 -13.26 13.83 -8.02
C ALA A 523 -12.35 12.59 -7.99
N ILE A 524 -11.52 12.42 -9.01
CA ILE A 524 -10.52 11.34 -9.11
C ILE A 524 -9.33 11.76 -9.97
N GLY A 525 -8.14 11.33 -9.54
CA GLY A 525 -6.97 11.15 -10.40
C GLY A 525 -6.42 9.74 -10.28
N VAL A 526 -5.88 9.22 -11.38
CA VAL A 526 -5.22 7.91 -11.45
C VAL A 526 -3.85 8.01 -12.11
N MET A 527 -2.87 7.40 -11.48
CA MET A 527 -1.52 7.17 -12.01
C MET A 527 -1.39 5.67 -12.32
N ALA A 528 -1.14 5.29 -13.57
CA ALA A 528 -1.10 3.89 -13.99
C ALA A 528 0.12 3.58 -14.86
N VAL A 529 0.63 2.36 -14.75
CA VAL A 529 1.81 1.89 -15.49
C VAL A 529 1.55 0.49 -16.03
N LYS A 530 1.70 0.32 -17.34
CA LYS A 530 1.70 -0.96 -18.05
C LYS A 530 3.14 -1.31 -18.42
N LYS A 531 3.59 -2.51 -18.06
CA LYS A 531 4.89 -3.08 -18.48
C LYS A 531 4.59 -4.30 -19.34
N ASP A 532 5.27 -4.42 -20.46
CA ASP A 532 5.28 -5.62 -21.32
C ASP A 532 6.71 -5.82 -21.87
N ARG A 533 6.94 -6.82 -22.75
CA ARG A 533 8.27 -7.04 -23.37
C ARG A 533 8.77 -5.88 -24.25
N SER A 534 7.89 -5.01 -24.73
CA SER A 534 8.19 -3.92 -25.66
C SER A 534 8.49 -2.58 -24.97
N GLY A 535 8.12 -2.41 -23.71
CA GLY A 535 8.29 -1.14 -23.01
C GLY A 535 7.64 -1.05 -21.64
N ILE A 536 7.90 0.08 -21.00
CA ILE A 536 7.19 0.57 -19.83
C ILE A 536 6.40 1.80 -20.29
N TYR A 537 5.10 1.77 -20.03
CA TYR A 537 4.13 2.77 -20.47
C TYR A 537 3.48 3.38 -19.24
N PHE A 538 3.75 4.65 -19.00
CA PHE A 538 3.15 5.43 -17.92
C PHE A 538 1.99 6.25 -18.48
N TYR A 539 0.86 6.23 -17.77
CA TYR A 539 -0.36 6.96 -18.06
C TYR A 539 -0.85 7.68 -16.80
N PHE A 540 -1.49 8.83 -16.98
CA PHE A 540 -2.30 9.45 -15.93
C PHE A 540 -3.56 10.07 -16.52
N ALA A 541 -4.63 10.10 -15.73
CA ALA A 541 -5.86 10.83 -16.05
C ALA A 541 -6.52 11.34 -14.77
N HIS A 542 -7.15 12.52 -14.83
CA HIS A 542 -7.90 13.10 -13.71
C HIS A 542 -9.01 14.04 -14.18
N ASN A 543 -10.03 14.22 -13.36
CA ASN A 543 -11.06 15.26 -13.51
C ASN A 543 -10.98 16.35 -12.40
N THR A 544 -9.90 16.33 -11.62
CA THR A 544 -9.59 17.33 -10.59
C THR A 544 -8.90 18.54 -11.20
N ASP A 545 -8.91 19.70 -10.52
CA ASP A 545 -8.27 20.92 -11.01
C ASP A 545 -6.79 20.73 -11.38
N SER A 546 -6.10 19.86 -10.64
CA SER A 546 -4.67 19.58 -10.83
C SER A 546 -4.22 18.21 -10.30
N PHE A 547 -3.09 17.73 -10.81
CA PHE A 547 -2.44 16.48 -10.41
C PHE A 547 -0.91 16.60 -10.51
N ALA A 548 -0.22 16.54 -9.36
CA ALA A 548 1.23 16.65 -9.28
C ALA A 548 1.91 15.28 -9.47
N LEU A 549 2.76 15.16 -10.49
CA LEU A 549 3.32 13.89 -10.95
C LEU A 549 4.82 13.98 -11.24
N ALA A 550 5.54 12.87 -11.06
CA ALA A 550 6.91 12.68 -11.57
C ALA A 550 7.16 11.27 -12.10
N SER A 551 8.11 11.16 -13.02
CA SER A 551 8.57 9.87 -13.58
C SER A 551 10.08 9.89 -13.83
N MET A 552 10.75 8.79 -13.54
CA MET A 552 12.20 8.65 -13.75
C MET A 552 12.53 7.23 -14.19
N SER A 553 13.28 7.09 -15.28
CA SER A 553 13.91 5.82 -15.66
C SER A 553 15.35 5.74 -15.15
N SER A 554 15.90 4.53 -15.10
CA SER A 554 17.28 4.29 -14.69
C SER A 554 18.32 4.86 -15.68
N THR A 555 17.95 5.07 -16.94
CA THR A 555 18.80 5.73 -17.96
C THR A 555 18.80 7.26 -17.83
N GLU A 556 17.85 7.83 -17.08
CA GLU A 556 17.78 9.26 -16.79
C GLU A 556 18.69 9.68 -15.63
N ARG A 557 19.12 10.95 -15.68
CA ARG A 557 19.88 11.62 -14.61
C ARG A 557 18.95 12.28 -13.59
N GLU A 558 17.86 12.88 -14.06
CA GLU A 558 16.89 13.63 -13.27
C GLU A 558 15.46 13.17 -13.61
N PRO A 559 14.50 13.28 -12.67
CA PRO A 559 13.10 12.95 -12.92
C PRO A 559 12.41 14.00 -13.80
N SER A 560 11.52 13.53 -14.69
CA SER A 560 10.59 14.39 -15.42
C SER A 560 9.35 14.63 -14.56
N CYS A 561 9.09 15.88 -14.19
CA CYS A 561 7.97 16.28 -13.33
C CYS A 561 6.94 17.10 -14.12
N VAL A 562 5.66 17.00 -13.75
CA VAL A 562 4.57 17.76 -14.37
C VAL A 562 3.48 18.06 -13.35
N MET A 563 3.02 19.31 -13.32
CA MET A 563 1.73 19.66 -12.72
C MET A 563 0.70 19.61 -13.84
N SER A 564 -0.06 18.52 -13.91
CA SER A 564 -1.20 18.47 -14.83
C SER A 564 -2.32 19.36 -14.27
N ARG A 565 -3.03 20.09 -15.13
CA ARG A 565 -4.16 20.95 -14.76
C ARG A 565 -5.34 20.71 -15.70
N LEU A 566 -6.55 20.78 -15.17
CA LEU A 566 -7.77 20.70 -15.96
C LEU A 566 -7.91 22.00 -16.78
N GLY A 567 -8.14 21.86 -18.09
CA GLY A 567 -8.32 23.01 -18.98
C GLY A 567 -9.80 23.34 -19.18
N ASP A 568 -10.12 24.62 -19.37
CA ASP A 568 -11.47 25.22 -19.40
C ASP A 568 -12.55 24.48 -20.23
N VAL A 569 -12.15 23.67 -21.21
CA VAL A 569 -13.04 22.99 -22.17
C VAL A 569 -13.11 21.46 -21.95
N ARG A 570 -12.16 20.87 -21.21
CA ARG A 570 -12.04 19.40 -21.08
C ARG A 570 -12.54 18.92 -19.72
N GLN A 571 -13.32 17.84 -19.73
CA GLN A 571 -13.78 17.17 -18.50
C GLN A 571 -12.71 16.25 -17.88
N VAL A 572 -11.69 15.88 -18.66
CA VAL A 572 -10.57 15.04 -18.23
C VAL A 572 -9.26 15.65 -18.73
N ALA A 573 -8.29 15.78 -17.83
CA ALA A 573 -6.90 16.04 -18.17
C ALA A 573 -6.10 14.73 -18.05
N GLN A 574 -5.26 14.46 -19.04
CA GLN A 574 -4.54 13.19 -19.15
C GLN A 574 -3.26 13.32 -19.95
N GLY A 575 -2.33 12.40 -19.73
CA GLY A 575 -1.05 12.33 -20.44
C GLY A 575 -0.38 10.97 -20.31
N ALA A 576 0.66 10.76 -21.11
CA ALA A 576 1.37 9.48 -21.17
C ALA A 576 2.86 9.66 -21.46
N ARG A 577 3.66 8.65 -21.10
CA ARG A 577 5.10 8.57 -21.36
C ARG A 577 5.51 7.13 -21.62
N LYS A 578 6.16 6.87 -22.75
CA LYS A 578 6.75 5.56 -23.08
C LYS A 578 8.25 5.56 -22.80
N ILE A 579 8.71 4.60 -22.01
CA ILE A 579 10.13 4.23 -21.87
C ILE A 579 10.32 2.94 -22.67
N ARG A 580 11.14 3.00 -23.73
CA ARG A 580 11.45 1.81 -24.54
C ARG A 580 12.48 0.96 -23.81
N LEU A 581 12.25 -0.35 -23.80
CA LEU A 581 13.29 -1.33 -23.56
C LEU A 581 14.00 -1.52 -24.91
N ASP A 582 15.26 -1.12 -25.02
CA ASP A 582 16.01 -1.26 -26.28
C ASP A 582 16.14 -2.74 -26.64
N SER A 583 15.77 -3.09 -27.88
CA SER A 583 15.65 -4.47 -28.41
C SER A 583 16.96 -5.05 -28.94
#